data_AF-A0A9W9JQL6-F1
#
_entry.id   AF-A0A9W9JQL6-F1
#
_cell.length_a   1.000
_cell.length_b   1.000
_cell.length_c   1.000
_cell.angle_alpha   90.00
_cell.angle_beta   90.00
_cell.angle_gamma   90.00
#
_symmetry.space_group_name_H-M   'P 1'
#
loop_
_entity.id
_entity.type
_entity.pdbx_description
1 polymer ?
#
loop_
_entity_poly.entity_id
_entity_poly.type
_entity_poly.pdbx_seq_one_letter_code
_entity_poly.pdbx_strand_id
1 'polypeptide(L)'
;MNRLPPEIVDAILLQCVEAGPKNSILDLRLVCRAFDRILKPYACRTLELEFSRLSKTSRLGRPRTDALQTVGYHCKSLYIDLMVLRDEMEVDFLNTVFARVPWMMDFCQSLQNLYCMGEMSFTEQEYYDAIEALLFNCREVERLRLSLPFQLVGRHCNAATIILANTFKALASRPEEDSASMKVLVLENVTDIAVCHLWMNPSDVMNIMRTVAVLEHLVIALRRHETDPPRVSMFGSCFWNIIEHAQHLVTLCIIGMEHDDRPPRGLKQTRFYQMPVDEWRARVLPPPRIMLENLTSLELKRVEISPDVFQRFAEAFGALMEELYLNEVYLKTEQSRDWNENSKKVLWVGIANQRPEEDDSWMAMMLRCTMPNLRICRASFLAYDLYIREDVNTTPEFDLVDPCGLARSLSQRFVEVVMGICQPPTPSGEPVEYLPQDSREDYLLHRVTDRPGVVRVTDYDTNAYQTAVENTTSGWQKSIDGVFTNCNPNTLDELHYIAETACQGMNEIHRRRNEWTAGNSLANEYTHNLLTGVDDPSAQLEFLTEDQPSNDR
;
A
#
# COMPACT_ATOMS: atom_id res chain seq x y z
N MET A 1 -3.57 -9.08 44.46
CA MET A 1 -2.54 -8.13 43.98
C MET A 1 -1.64 -7.63 45.10
N ASN A 2 -2.13 -7.00 46.18
CA ASN A 2 -1.28 -6.40 47.25
C ASN A 2 -0.40 -7.38 48.07
N ARG A 3 -0.48 -8.69 47.79
CA ARG A 3 0.35 -9.74 48.41
C ARG A 3 1.32 -10.38 47.41
N LEU A 4 1.23 -10.02 46.13
CA LEU A 4 2.13 -10.52 45.11
C LEU A 4 3.42 -9.69 45.12
N PRO A 5 4.58 -10.32 44.89
CA PRO A 5 5.81 -9.61 44.60
C PRO A 5 5.63 -8.63 43.43
N PRO A 6 6.27 -7.45 43.46
CA PRO A 6 6.21 -6.46 42.39
C PRO A 6 6.53 -7.03 41.01
N GLU A 7 7.50 -7.94 40.94
CA GLU A 7 7.96 -8.57 39.70
C GLU A 7 6.86 -9.43 39.05
N ILE A 8 6.03 -10.07 39.87
CA ILE A 8 4.89 -10.85 39.37
C ILE A 8 3.79 -9.92 38.86
N VAL A 9 3.58 -8.77 39.52
CA VAL A 9 2.61 -7.77 39.05
C VAL A 9 3.07 -7.17 37.73
N ASP A 10 4.35 -6.82 37.59
CA ASP A 10 4.94 -6.32 36.35
C ASP A 10 4.76 -7.34 35.22
N ALA A 11 5.10 -8.62 35.45
CA ALA A 11 4.95 -9.66 34.45
C ALA A 11 3.49 -9.87 34.01
N ILE A 12 2.54 -9.85 34.95
CA ILE A 12 1.11 -9.95 34.62
C ILE A 12 0.68 -8.78 33.74
N LEU A 13 1.10 -7.56 34.09
CA LEU A 13 0.73 -6.36 33.35
C LEU A 13 1.35 -6.32 31.95
N LEU A 14 2.59 -6.78 31.80
CA LEU A 14 3.23 -6.95 30.49
C LEU A 14 2.49 -7.98 29.63
N GLN A 15 2.09 -9.11 30.21
CA GLN A 15 1.28 -10.10 29.50
C GLN A 15 -0.08 -9.51 29.05
N CYS A 16 -0.68 -8.64 29.86
CA CYS A 16 -1.89 -7.91 29.45
C CYS A 16 -1.62 -7.00 28.26
N VAL A 17 -0.48 -6.28 28.23
CA VAL A 17 -0.09 -5.43 27.10
C VAL A 17 0.09 -6.25 25.82
N GLU A 18 0.73 -7.41 25.89
CA GLU A 18 0.95 -8.29 24.72
C GLU A 18 -0.35 -8.92 24.19
N ALA A 19 -1.30 -9.26 25.07
CA ALA A 19 -2.48 -10.02 24.71
C ALA A 19 -3.76 -9.18 24.56
N GLY A 20 -3.77 -7.95 25.08
CA GLY A 20 -4.98 -7.15 25.27
C GLY A 20 -5.05 -5.92 24.37
N PRO A 21 -6.27 -5.46 24.00
CA PRO A 21 -6.42 -4.22 23.25
C PRO A 21 -6.07 -3.01 24.11
N LYS A 22 -5.56 -1.95 23.47
CA LYS A 22 -5.10 -0.71 24.13
C LYS A 22 -6.11 -0.11 25.12
N ASN A 23 -7.40 -0.10 24.77
CA ASN A 23 -8.45 0.45 25.63
C ASN A 23 -8.57 -0.32 26.96
N SER A 24 -8.43 -1.65 26.95
CA SER A 24 -8.41 -2.43 28.18
C SER A 24 -7.19 -2.10 29.04
N ILE A 25 -6.04 -1.80 28.43
CA ILE A 25 -4.83 -1.36 29.15
C ILE A 25 -5.03 0.03 29.75
N LEU A 26 -5.70 0.94 29.04
CA LEU A 26 -6.03 2.27 29.56
C LEU A 26 -6.92 2.17 30.80
N ASP A 27 -7.91 1.27 30.81
CA ASP A 27 -8.76 1.05 31.99
C ASP A 27 -7.99 0.44 33.17
N LEU A 28 -7.09 -0.51 32.90
CA LEU A 28 -6.27 -1.14 33.95
C LEU A 28 -5.36 -0.13 34.67
N ARG A 29 -4.92 0.94 34.00
CA ARG A 29 -4.15 2.01 34.65
C ARG A 29 -4.86 2.65 35.83
N LEU A 30 -6.20 2.67 35.80
CA LEU A 30 -7.01 3.31 36.84
C LEU A 30 -7.13 2.48 38.13
N VAL A 31 -6.68 1.22 38.12
CA VAL A 31 -6.76 0.32 39.28
C VAL A 31 -5.96 0.85 40.47
N CYS A 32 -4.71 1.26 40.25
CA CYS A 32 -3.86 1.87 41.28
C CYS A 32 -2.63 2.59 40.69
N ARG A 33 -1.91 3.36 41.52
CA ARG A 33 -0.71 4.11 41.09
C ARG A 33 0.40 3.24 40.49
N ALA A 34 0.55 2.00 40.98
CA ALA A 34 1.57 1.09 40.45
C ALA A 34 1.23 0.68 39.01
N PHE A 35 -0.04 0.34 38.76
CA PHE A 35 -0.52 -0.03 37.42
C PHE A 35 -0.39 1.15 36.46
N ASP A 36 -0.78 2.36 36.88
CA ASP A 36 -0.60 3.55 36.07
C ASP A 36 0.89 3.74 35.70
N ARG A 37 1.80 3.65 36.67
CA ARG A 37 3.24 3.80 36.42
C ARG A 37 3.79 2.76 35.43
N ILE A 38 3.34 1.52 35.52
CA ILE A 38 3.84 0.40 34.69
C ILE A 38 3.26 0.45 33.28
N LEU A 39 1.95 0.68 33.15
CA LEU A 39 1.23 0.59 31.88
C LEU A 39 1.26 1.88 31.06
N LYS A 40 1.41 3.04 31.70
CA LYS A 40 1.39 4.35 31.01
C LYS A 40 2.43 4.48 29.89
N PRO A 41 3.69 4.00 30.02
CA PRO A 41 4.66 4.01 28.92
C PRO A 41 4.22 3.22 27.68
N TYR A 42 3.37 2.21 27.84
CA TYR A 42 2.84 1.41 26.72
C TYR A 42 1.55 2.04 26.18
N ALA A 43 0.59 2.30 27.07
CA ALA A 43 -0.73 2.80 26.67
C ALA A 43 -0.70 4.22 26.07
N CYS A 44 0.27 5.04 26.46
CA CYS A 44 0.49 6.38 25.92
C CYS A 44 1.63 6.43 24.89
N ARG A 45 2.14 5.28 24.41
CA ARG A 45 3.22 5.25 23.42
C ARG A 45 2.82 5.82 22.07
N THR A 46 1.59 5.50 21.65
CA THR A 46 1.00 6.01 20.42
C THR A 46 -0.14 6.97 20.74
N LEU A 47 -0.08 8.17 20.16
CA LEU A 47 -1.21 9.08 20.12
C LEU A 47 -1.97 8.88 18.82
N GLU A 48 -3.29 8.78 18.93
CA GLU A 48 -4.18 8.60 17.79
C GLU A 48 -5.04 9.85 17.66
N LEU A 49 -4.99 10.45 16.47
CA LEU A 49 -5.76 11.63 16.09
C LEU A 49 -6.65 11.28 14.90
N GLU A 50 -7.91 11.01 15.22
CA GLU A 50 -8.93 10.71 14.22
C GLU A 50 -9.62 12.00 13.73
N PHE A 51 -10.20 11.97 12.54
CA PHE A 51 -11.08 13.02 12.01
C PHE A 51 -12.11 13.52 13.04
N SER A 52 -12.76 12.57 13.71
CA SER A 52 -13.79 12.80 14.73
C SER A 52 -13.29 13.63 15.93
N ARG A 53 -11.98 13.66 16.19
CA ARG A 53 -11.36 14.44 17.28
C ARG A 53 -11.08 15.88 16.89
N LEU A 54 -11.08 16.20 15.59
CA LEU A 54 -10.84 17.54 15.07
C LEU A 54 -12.16 18.28 14.78
N SER A 55 -13.16 17.53 14.31
CA SER A 55 -14.47 18.08 13.93
C SER A 55 -15.20 18.74 15.10
N LYS A 56 -15.68 19.98 14.89
CA LYS A 56 -16.48 20.75 15.87
C LYS A 56 -17.88 20.17 16.08
N THR A 57 -18.42 19.42 15.12
CA THR A 57 -19.73 18.77 15.23
C THR A 57 -19.66 17.42 15.95
N SER A 58 -18.47 16.88 16.14
CA SER A 58 -18.28 15.63 16.86
C SER A 58 -18.59 15.78 18.34
N ARG A 59 -19.19 14.74 18.93
CA ARG A 59 -19.41 14.65 20.37
C ARG A 59 -18.13 14.27 21.12
N LEU A 60 -17.09 13.85 20.40
CA LEU A 60 -15.81 13.51 20.98
C LEU A 60 -15.03 14.80 21.27
N GLY A 61 -14.51 14.93 22.49
CA GLY A 61 -13.71 16.09 22.86
C GLY A 61 -12.41 16.15 22.06
N ARG A 62 -12.05 17.37 21.65
CA ARG A 62 -10.73 17.70 21.08
C ARG A 62 -9.60 17.29 22.03
N PRO A 63 -8.41 16.95 21.50
CA PRO A 63 -7.23 16.67 22.33
C PRO A 63 -6.97 17.83 23.28
N ARG A 64 -6.79 17.53 24.57
CA ARG A 64 -6.50 18.57 25.57
C ARG A 64 -4.99 18.72 25.72
N THR A 65 -4.49 19.92 25.47
CA THR A 65 -3.05 20.22 25.48
C THR A 65 -2.42 20.09 26.87
N ASP A 66 -3.17 20.37 27.94
CA ASP A 66 -2.75 20.17 29.33
C ASP A 66 -2.44 18.70 29.64
N ALA A 67 -3.26 17.77 29.12
CA ALA A 67 -3.02 16.34 29.28
C ALA A 67 -1.73 15.91 28.57
N LEU A 68 -1.46 16.45 27.38
CA LEU A 68 -0.23 16.16 26.62
C LEU A 68 1.03 16.60 27.37
N GLN A 69 1.00 17.70 28.12
CA GLN A 69 2.13 18.10 28.96
C GLN A 69 2.49 17.05 30.03
N THR A 70 1.56 16.18 30.40
CA THR A 70 1.76 15.16 31.45
C THR A 70 2.08 13.76 30.91
N VAL A 71 1.84 13.50 29.62
CA VAL A 71 2.01 12.17 29.00
C VAL A 71 2.87 12.21 27.73
N GLY A 72 3.16 13.39 27.19
CA GLY A 72 3.85 13.58 25.90
C GLY A 72 5.25 12.96 25.85
N TYR A 73 5.94 12.88 26.99
CA TYR A 73 7.24 12.21 27.08
C TYR A 73 7.17 10.68 27.00
N HIS A 74 5.98 10.08 27.00
CA HIS A 74 5.83 8.66 26.66
C HIS A 74 5.51 8.45 25.18
N CYS A 75 5.12 9.50 24.46
CA CYS A 75 4.62 9.41 23.10
C CYS A 75 5.80 9.29 22.12
N LYS A 76 5.93 8.12 21.51
CA LYS A 76 6.96 7.79 20.51
C LYS A 76 6.40 7.67 19.10
N SER A 77 5.10 7.48 18.99
CA SER A 77 4.42 7.30 17.71
C SER A 77 3.18 8.17 17.63
N LEU A 78 2.89 8.67 16.43
CA LEU A 78 1.68 9.40 16.11
C LEU A 78 0.94 8.67 14.98
N TYR A 79 -0.35 8.45 15.16
CA TYR A 79 -1.24 7.94 14.14
C TYR A 79 -2.31 9.00 13.85
N ILE A 80 -2.34 9.51 12.62
CA ILE A 80 -3.34 10.48 12.15
C ILE A 80 -4.23 9.76 11.13
N ASP A 81 -5.52 9.67 11.43
CA ASP A 81 -6.51 9.02 10.58
C ASP A 81 -7.54 10.04 10.09
N LEU A 82 -7.44 10.38 8.80
CA LEU A 82 -8.31 11.32 8.12
C LEU A 82 -9.02 10.69 6.93
N MET A 83 -9.13 9.36 6.89
CA MET A 83 -9.69 8.67 5.73
C MET A 83 -11.12 9.09 5.42
N VAL A 84 -11.92 9.44 6.42
CA VAL A 84 -13.32 9.87 6.28
C VAL A 84 -13.45 11.30 5.72
N LEU A 85 -12.43 12.15 5.84
CA LEU A 85 -12.44 13.52 5.31
C LEU A 85 -12.71 13.50 3.79
N ARG A 86 -13.57 14.39 3.32
CA ARG A 86 -13.98 14.52 1.92
C ARG A 86 -13.34 15.73 1.27
N ASP A 87 -13.20 15.65 -0.06
CA ASP A 87 -12.89 16.80 -0.89
C ASP A 87 -14.18 17.56 -1.25
N GLU A 88 -14.17 18.88 -1.16
CA GLU A 88 -15.34 19.70 -1.50
C GLU A 88 -15.77 19.49 -2.96
N MET A 89 -14.82 19.35 -3.90
CA MET A 89 -15.15 19.10 -5.30
C MET A 89 -15.71 17.70 -5.54
N GLU A 90 -15.30 16.71 -4.73
CA GLU A 90 -15.90 15.37 -4.74
C GLU A 90 -17.38 15.46 -4.32
N VAL A 91 -17.68 16.21 -3.26
CA VAL A 91 -19.06 16.39 -2.78
C VAL A 91 -19.91 17.18 -3.79
N ASP A 92 -19.37 18.24 -4.41
CA ASP A 92 -20.05 18.98 -5.47
C ASP A 92 -20.36 18.11 -6.70
N PHE A 93 -19.43 17.23 -7.06
CA PHE A 93 -19.65 16.24 -8.11
C PHE A 93 -20.80 15.29 -7.74
N LEU A 94 -20.77 14.69 -6.53
CA LEU A 94 -21.85 13.82 -6.05
C LEU A 94 -23.19 14.55 -6.01
N ASN A 95 -23.22 15.80 -5.56
CA ASN A 95 -24.41 16.64 -5.55
C ASN A 95 -24.98 16.84 -6.96
N THR A 96 -24.11 17.04 -7.96
CA THR A 96 -24.51 17.14 -9.37
C THR A 96 -25.06 15.81 -9.90
N VAL A 97 -24.41 14.69 -9.59
CA VAL A 97 -24.85 13.34 -10.00
C VAL A 97 -26.21 13.01 -9.38
N PHE A 98 -26.38 13.30 -8.09
CA PHE A 98 -27.59 12.99 -7.33
C PHE A 98 -28.68 14.05 -7.39
N ALA A 99 -28.53 15.12 -8.18
CA ALA A 99 -29.52 16.20 -8.31
C ALA A 99 -30.94 15.71 -8.66
N ARG A 100 -31.07 14.52 -9.26
CA ARG A 100 -32.34 13.89 -9.62
C ARG A 100 -32.92 12.94 -8.56
N VAL A 101 -32.24 12.77 -7.43
CA VAL A 101 -32.61 11.86 -6.33
C VAL A 101 -32.80 12.69 -5.05
N PRO A 102 -34.03 13.15 -4.74
CA PRO A 102 -34.26 14.15 -3.70
C PRO A 102 -33.75 13.78 -2.30
N TRP A 103 -33.83 12.50 -1.91
CA TRP A 103 -33.37 12.04 -0.61
C TRP A 103 -31.84 12.04 -0.47
N MET A 104 -31.09 12.09 -1.58
CA MET A 104 -29.64 12.22 -1.58
C MET A 104 -29.17 13.66 -1.37
N MET A 105 -30.04 14.66 -1.47
CA MET A 105 -29.68 16.06 -1.23
C MET A 105 -29.26 16.29 0.23
N ASP A 106 -30.00 15.70 1.17
CA ASP A 106 -29.69 15.77 2.60
C ASP A 106 -28.37 15.05 2.91
N PHE A 107 -28.09 13.94 2.21
CA PHE A 107 -26.83 13.23 2.30
C PHE A 107 -25.65 14.09 1.80
N CYS A 108 -25.73 14.66 0.59
CA CYS A 108 -24.68 15.54 0.06
C CYS A 108 -24.45 16.77 0.94
N GLN A 109 -25.52 17.36 1.48
CA GLN A 109 -25.41 18.47 2.42
C GLN A 109 -24.75 18.05 3.74
N SER A 110 -25.01 16.82 4.20
CA SER A 110 -24.33 16.24 5.36
C SER A 110 -22.84 16.01 5.08
N LEU A 111 -22.49 15.48 3.90
CA LEU A 111 -21.09 15.36 3.46
C LEU A 111 -20.36 16.69 3.49
N GLN A 112 -20.96 17.71 2.88
CA GLN A 112 -20.39 19.06 2.81
C GLN A 112 -20.16 19.66 4.20
N ASN A 113 -21.16 19.57 5.08
CA ASN A 113 -21.10 20.25 6.38
C ASN A 113 -20.28 19.50 7.44
N LEU A 114 -20.31 18.16 7.39
CA LEU A 114 -19.76 17.33 8.47
C LEU A 114 -18.40 16.73 8.11
N TYR A 115 -18.09 16.55 6.82
CA TYR A 115 -16.94 15.77 6.38
C TYR A 115 -16.01 16.51 5.41
N CYS A 116 -16.35 17.69 4.88
CA CYS A 116 -15.38 18.57 4.20
C CYS A 116 -14.70 19.48 5.22
N MET A 117 -13.47 19.95 4.94
CA MET A 117 -12.84 20.99 5.77
C MET A 117 -13.62 22.30 5.67
N GLY A 118 -13.89 22.94 6.80
CA GLY A 118 -14.66 24.18 6.84
C GLY A 118 -15.02 24.60 8.27
N GLU A 119 -15.85 25.64 8.38
CA GLU A 119 -16.20 26.21 9.68
C GLU A 119 -17.00 25.25 10.58
N MET A 120 -17.79 24.35 9.99
CA MET A 120 -18.61 23.37 10.72
C MET A 120 -17.81 22.16 11.21
N SER A 121 -16.78 21.74 10.48
CA SER A 121 -15.90 20.62 10.83
C SER A 121 -14.61 21.15 11.48
N PHE A 122 -13.54 21.32 10.72
CA PHE A 122 -12.33 22.05 11.06
C PHE A 122 -11.73 22.67 9.80
N THR A 123 -11.04 23.79 9.96
CA THR A 123 -10.32 24.46 8.86
C THR A 123 -8.89 23.91 8.69
N GLU A 124 -8.25 24.24 7.56
CA GLU A 124 -6.83 23.94 7.33
C GLU A 124 -5.93 24.46 8.46
N GLN A 125 -6.15 25.71 8.90
CA GLN A 125 -5.37 26.30 9.98
C GLN A 125 -5.58 25.57 11.30
N GLU A 126 -6.83 25.19 11.63
CA GLU A 126 -7.12 24.41 12.84
C GLU A 126 -6.45 23.03 12.82
N TYR A 127 -6.35 22.41 11.64
CA TYR A 127 -5.60 21.16 11.48
C TYR A 127 -4.11 21.38 11.76
N TYR A 128 -3.49 22.35 11.08
CA TYR A 128 -2.07 22.67 11.27
C TYR A 128 -1.75 22.97 12.75
N ASP A 129 -2.52 23.85 13.40
CA ASP A 129 -2.34 24.23 14.80
C ASP A 129 -2.45 23.02 15.74
N ALA A 130 -3.37 22.10 15.46
CA ALA A 130 -3.53 20.89 16.24
C ALA A 130 -2.31 19.96 16.14
N ILE A 131 -1.78 19.75 14.93
CA ILE A 131 -0.59 18.91 14.70
C ILE A 131 0.65 19.56 15.32
N GLU A 132 0.83 20.87 15.13
CA GLU A 132 1.93 21.63 15.72
C GLU A 132 1.91 21.53 17.25
N ALA A 133 0.74 21.74 17.87
CA ALA A 133 0.59 21.60 19.32
C ALA A 133 0.87 20.17 19.81
N LEU A 134 0.43 19.13 19.07
CA LEU A 134 0.72 17.74 19.41
C LEU A 134 2.22 17.46 19.39
N LEU A 135 2.89 17.82 18.31
CA LEU A 135 4.33 17.59 18.13
C LEU A 135 5.18 18.41 19.12
N PHE A 136 4.74 19.63 19.46
CA PHE A 136 5.41 20.45 20.46
C PHE A 136 5.41 19.79 21.85
N ASN A 137 4.29 19.19 22.24
CA ASN A 137 4.16 18.51 23.54
C ASN A 137 4.72 17.08 23.52
N CYS A 138 4.83 16.46 22.35
CA CYS A 138 5.26 15.07 22.16
C CYS A 138 6.59 15.02 21.40
N ARG A 139 7.63 15.59 22.00
CA ARG A 139 8.93 15.78 21.34
C ARG A 139 9.64 14.48 20.95
N GLU A 140 9.32 13.38 21.62
CA GLU A 140 9.95 12.07 21.41
C GLU A 140 9.29 11.24 20.29
N VAL A 141 8.35 11.81 19.53
CA VAL A 141 7.74 11.15 18.38
C VAL A 141 8.79 10.92 17.28
N GLU A 142 9.04 9.64 16.97
CA GLU A 142 9.98 9.18 15.95
C GLU A 142 9.29 8.34 14.86
N ARG A 143 7.99 8.05 15.02
CA ARG A 143 7.19 7.27 14.07
C ARG A 143 5.89 7.97 13.76
N LEU A 144 5.52 8.05 12.48
CA LEU A 144 4.25 8.61 12.04
C LEU A 144 3.54 7.65 11.09
N ARG A 145 2.26 7.38 11.37
CA ARG A 145 1.31 6.86 10.38
C ARG A 145 0.31 7.96 10.03
N LEU A 146 0.14 8.22 8.74
CA LEU A 146 -0.82 9.18 8.21
C LEU A 146 -1.70 8.50 7.18
N SER A 147 -2.98 8.31 7.52
CA SER A 147 -3.99 7.82 6.59
C SER A 147 -4.73 9.00 5.98
N LEU A 148 -4.43 9.27 4.70
CA LEU A 148 -5.00 10.39 3.96
C LEU A 148 -6.47 10.13 3.58
N PRO A 149 -7.23 11.20 3.25
CA PRO A 149 -8.59 11.12 2.74
C PRO A 149 -8.76 10.04 1.66
N PHE A 150 -9.70 9.12 1.88
CA PHE A 150 -9.99 8.04 0.94
C PHE A 150 -11.02 8.54 -0.08
N GLN A 151 -10.66 8.79 -1.33
CA GLN A 151 -11.65 9.19 -2.34
C GLN A 151 -12.58 8.03 -2.70
N LEU A 152 -13.89 8.33 -2.76
CA LEU A 152 -14.92 7.41 -3.24
C LEU A 152 -15.12 7.59 -4.75
N VAL A 153 -15.15 8.84 -5.22
CA VAL A 153 -15.43 9.14 -6.63
C VAL A 153 -14.57 10.29 -7.16
N GLY A 154 -14.13 10.15 -8.41
CA GLY A 154 -13.38 11.19 -9.11
C GLY A 154 -11.91 11.25 -8.73
N ARG A 155 -11.23 12.30 -9.21
CA ARG A 155 -9.77 12.50 -9.07
C ARG A 155 -9.41 13.70 -8.19
N HIS A 156 -10.36 14.16 -7.38
CA HIS A 156 -10.21 15.36 -6.55
C HIS A 156 -9.39 15.04 -5.29
N CYS A 157 -8.30 15.77 -5.05
CA CYS A 157 -7.34 15.45 -4.00
C CYS A 157 -6.81 16.70 -3.26
N ASN A 158 -7.54 17.81 -3.30
CA ASN A 158 -7.16 19.03 -2.60
C ASN A 158 -7.07 18.77 -1.09
N ALA A 159 -8.07 18.09 -0.52
CA ALA A 159 -8.04 17.74 0.90
C ALA A 159 -6.81 16.90 1.26
N ALA A 160 -6.51 15.85 0.49
CA ALA A 160 -5.33 15.02 0.71
C ALA A 160 -4.02 15.81 0.56
N THR A 161 -3.95 16.70 -0.43
CA THR A 161 -2.78 17.57 -0.67
C THR A 161 -2.55 18.52 0.52
N ILE A 162 -3.60 19.19 1.00
CA ILE A 162 -3.54 20.13 2.14
C ILE A 162 -3.10 19.41 3.41
N ILE A 163 -3.69 18.25 3.71
CA ILE A 163 -3.34 17.46 4.89
C ILE A 163 -1.88 17.00 4.82
N LEU A 164 -1.44 16.47 3.67
CA LEU A 164 -0.07 16.00 3.51
C LEU A 164 0.93 17.15 3.63
N ALA A 165 0.68 18.29 2.97
CA ALA A 165 1.50 19.50 3.04
C ALA A 165 1.67 20.00 4.48
N ASN A 166 0.55 20.21 5.18
CA ASN A 166 0.57 20.76 6.54
C ASN A 166 1.16 19.78 7.56
N THR A 167 1.02 18.48 7.34
CA THR A 167 1.69 17.47 8.18
C THR A 167 3.21 17.55 8.01
N PHE A 168 3.71 17.60 6.78
CA PHE A 168 5.15 17.77 6.53
C PHE A 168 5.67 19.12 7.05
N LYS A 169 4.90 20.20 6.88
CA LYS A 169 5.23 21.51 7.44
C LYS A 169 5.37 21.47 8.96
N ALA A 170 4.43 20.83 9.67
CA ALA A 170 4.47 20.72 11.12
C ALA A 170 5.66 19.86 11.59
N LEU A 171 5.97 18.77 10.89
CA LEU A 171 7.13 17.92 11.17
C LEU A 171 8.46 18.66 10.94
N ALA A 172 8.57 19.37 9.82
CA ALA A 172 9.75 20.15 9.48
C ALA A 172 9.96 21.35 10.42
N SER A 173 8.91 21.81 11.11
CA SER A 173 8.98 22.94 12.05
C SER A 173 9.36 22.52 13.48
N ARG A 174 9.58 21.23 13.73
CA ARG A 174 10.00 20.73 15.05
C ARG A 174 11.38 21.29 15.45
N PRO A 175 11.60 21.67 16.72
CA PRO A 175 12.92 22.11 17.18
C PRO A 175 13.97 21.00 17.05
N GLU A 176 15.05 21.24 16.30
CA GLU A 176 16.08 20.23 16.00
C GLU A 176 16.85 19.74 17.24
N GLU A 177 17.11 20.63 18.20
CA GLU A 177 17.94 20.31 19.38
C GLU A 177 17.23 19.39 20.39
N ASP A 178 15.90 19.46 20.45
CA ASP A 178 15.09 18.86 21.50
C ASP A 178 14.10 17.78 21.00
N SER A 179 13.99 17.59 19.69
CA SER A 179 13.02 16.66 19.09
C SER A 179 13.68 15.39 18.58
N ALA A 180 13.04 14.24 18.79
CA ALA A 180 13.46 13.00 18.18
C ALA A 180 13.35 13.05 16.65
N SER A 181 14.35 12.52 15.96
CA SER A 181 14.34 12.35 14.51
C SER A 181 13.20 11.43 14.04
N MET A 182 12.61 11.72 12.88
CA MET A 182 11.56 10.87 12.30
C MET A 182 12.20 9.67 11.60
N LYS A 183 12.07 8.48 12.20
CA LYS A 183 12.67 7.23 11.72
C LYS A 183 11.73 6.38 10.89
N VAL A 184 10.44 6.40 11.21
CA VAL A 184 9.42 5.57 10.54
C VAL A 184 8.31 6.47 10.00
N LEU A 185 7.98 6.29 8.72
CA LEU A 185 6.90 7.01 8.07
C LEU A 185 6.04 6.03 7.30
N VAL A 186 4.75 6.00 7.64
CA VAL A 186 3.72 5.22 6.96
C VAL A 186 2.72 6.20 6.35
N LEU A 187 2.64 6.27 5.03
CA LEU A 187 1.70 7.10 4.30
C LEU A 187 0.69 6.22 3.57
N GLU A 188 -0.58 6.43 3.83
CA GLU A 188 -1.66 5.65 3.20
C GLU A 188 -2.59 6.52 2.38
N ASN A 189 -3.14 5.92 1.31
CA ASN A 189 -4.01 6.61 0.34
C ASN A 189 -3.33 7.81 -0.35
N VAL A 190 -2.02 7.72 -0.59
CA VAL A 190 -1.26 8.79 -1.27
C VAL A 190 -1.63 8.79 -2.74
N THR A 191 -2.20 9.90 -3.23
CA THR A 191 -2.50 10.03 -4.65
C THR A 191 -1.31 10.55 -5.44
N ASP A 192 -1.19 10.07 -6.68
CA ASP A 192 -0.24 10.58 -7.67
C ASP A 192 -0.38 12.09 -7.90
N ILE A 193 -1.63 12.58 -7.97
CA ILE A 193 -1.93 14.01 -8.13
C ILE A 193 -1.46 14.83 -6.92
N ALA A 194 -1.68 14.36 -5.69
CA ALA A 194 -1.26 15.08 -4.48
C ALA A 194 0.28 15.20 -4.41
N VAL A 195 1.00 14.12 -4.72
CA VAL A 195 2.47 14.14 -4.80
C VAL A 195 2.96 15.17 -5.82
N CYS A 196 2.35 15.20 -7.00
CA CYS A 196 2.68 16.18 -8.03
C CYS A 196 2.43 17.62 -7.58
N HIS A 197 1.28 17.89 -6.96
CA HIS A 197 0.92 19.23 -6.49
C HIS A 197 1.90 19.74 -5.41
N LEU A 198 2.31 18.89 -4.47
CA LEU A 198 3.32 19.25 -3.47
C LEU A 198 4.64 19.65 -4.13
N TRP A 199 5.04 18.98 -5.22
CA TRP A 199 6.25 19.31 -5.95
C TRP A 199 6.21 20.64 -6.72
N MET A 200 5.03 21.20 -6.93
CA MET A 200 4.86 22.52 -7.55
C MET A 200 5.07 23.67 -6.56
N ASN A 201 5.11 23.39 -5.25
CA ASN A 201 5.34 24.39 -4.20
C ASN A 201 6.72 24.19 -3.55
N PRO A 202 7.66 25.15 -3.72
CA PRO A 202 9.00 25.03 -3.14
C PRO A 202 9.02 24.86 -1.62
N SER A 203 8.07 25.46 -0.90
CA SER A 203 8.03 25.34 0.57
C SER A 203 7.66 23.92 1.00
N ASP A 204 6.72 23.29 0.30
CA ASP A 204 6.29 21.92 0.58
C ASP A 204 7.41 20.94 0.27
N VAL A 205 8.11 21.11 -0.86
CA VAL A 205 9.30 20.33 -1.21
C VAL A 205 10.36 20.40 -0.11
N MET A 206 10.69 21.60 0.38
CA MET A 206 11.68 21.77 1.45
C MET A 206 11.24 21.09 2.76
N ASN A 207 9.95 21.18 3.11
CA ASN A 207 9.41 20.52 4.31
C ASN A 207 9.47 19.00 4.20
N ILE A 208 9.15 18.44 3.03
CA ILE A 208 9.25 17.00 2.75
C ILE A 208 10.69 16.54 2.87
N MET A 209 11.62 17.20 2.16
CA MET A 209 13.05 16.86 2.17
C MET A 209 13.63 16.86 3.59
N ARG A 210 13.29 17.88 4.40
CA ARG A 210 13.75 17.96 5.80
C ARG A 210 13.20 16.83 6.66
N THR A 211 11.95 16.42 6.42
CA THR A 211 11.29 15.38 7.20
C THR A 211 11.84 13.99 6.87
N VAL A 212 12.10 13.70 5.59
CA VAL A 212 12.51 12.36 5.15
C VAL A 212 14.02 12.11 5.25
N ALA A 213 14.83 13.15 5.44
CA ALA A 213 16.30 13.07 5.42
C ALA A 213 16.89 11.96 6.31
N VAL A 214 16.30 11.72 7.48
CA VAL A 214 16.77 10.79 8.51
C VAL A 214 15.93 9.52 8.62
N LEU A 215 15.07 9.27 7.63
CA LEU A 215 14.13 8.17 7.65
C LEU A 215 14.84 6.82 7.46
N GLU A 216 14.55 5.86 8.33
CA GLU A 216 15.07 4.49 8.27
C GLU A 216 14.06 3.54 7.61
N HIS A 217 12.76 3.79 7.79
CA HIS A 217 11.67 2.94 7.32
C HIS A 217 10.57 3.76 6.64
N LEU A 218 10.23 3.40 5.39
CA LEU A 218 9.16 4.02 4.62
C LEU A 218 8.16 2.98 4.14
N VAL A 219 6.88 3.21 4.45
CA VAL A 219 5.76 2.51 3.83
C VAL A 219 4.89 3.52 3.11
N ILE A 220 4.62 3.30 1.82
CA ILE A 220 3.78 4.18 1.01
C ILE A 220 2.73 3.37 0.23
N ALA A 221 1.46 3.63 0.53
CA ALA A 221 0.34 3.07 -0.21
C ALA A 221 -0.20 4.10 -1.21
N LEU A 222 -0.03 3.80 -2.49
CA LEU A 222 -0.31 4.67 -3.63
C LEU A 222 -1.70 4.38 -4.21
N ARG A 223 -2.47 5.44 -4.46
CA ARG A 223 -3.69 5.43 -5.27
C ARG A 223 -3.44 6.21 -6.55
N ARG A 224 -3.41 5.53 -7.69
CA ARG A 224 -3.10 6.17 -8.98
C ARG A 224 -4.37 6.43 -9.76
N HIS A 225 -4.54 7.67 -10.17
CA HIS A 225 -5.69 8.15 -10.92
C HIS A 225 -5.30 8.68 -12.30
N GLU A 226 -4.04 9.05 -12.49
CA GLU A 226 -3.55 9.68 -13.69
C GLU A 226 -3.18 8.65 -14.76
N THR A 227 -3.66 8.91 -15.97
CA THR A 227 -3.46 8.03 -17.13
C THR A 227 -2.78 8.74 -18.29
N ASP A 228 -2.64 10.07 -18.20
CA ASP A 228 -1.92 10.88 -19.19
C ASP A 228 -0.39 10.68 -19.06
N PRO A 229 0.30 10.18 -20.11
CA PRO A 229 1.72 9.78 -20.00
C PRO A 229 2.68 10.87 -19.50
N PRO A 230 2.58 12.15 -19.93
CA PRO A 230 3.40 13.23 -19.38
C PRO A 230 3.25 13.41 -17.87
N ARG A 231 2.02 13.34 -17.35
CA ARG A 231 1.74 13.50 -15.92
C ARG A 231 2.13 12.28 -15.10
N VAL A 232 1.96 11.08 -15.65
CA VAL A 232 2.47 9.84 -15.05
C VAL A 232 4.00 9.88 -14.93
N SER A 233 4.69 10.40 -15.95
CA SER A 233 6.15 10.61 -15.92
C SER A 233 6.57 11.65 -14.88
N MET A 234 5.79 12.73 -14.73
CA MET A 234 6.00 13.74 -13.68
C MET A 234 5.83 13.12 -12.29
N PHE A 235 4.75 12.37 -12.06
CA PHE A 235 4.53 11.62 -10.82
C PHE A 235 5.71 10.71 -10.50
N GLY A 236 6.17 9.91 -11.46
CA GLY A 236 7.32 9.02 -11.25
C GLY A 236 8.58 9.79 -10.83
N SER A 237 8.79 10.98 -11.38
CA SER A 237 9.92 11.84 -11.00
C SER A 237 9.77 12.39 -9.58
N CYS A 238 8.58 12.90 -9.22
CA CYS A 238 8.30 13.43 -7.88
C CYS A 238 8.35 12.33 -6.80
N PHE A 239 7.73 11.18 -7.06
CA PHE A 239 7.69 10.03 -6.16
C PHE A 239 9.09 9.54 -5.81
N TRP A 240 9.95 9.30 -6.81
CA TRP A 240 11.31 8.85 -6.56
C TRP A 240 12.18 9.94 -5.92
N ASN A 241 11.89 11.21 -6.15
CA ASN A 241 12.61 12.30 -5.50
C ASN A 241 12.33 12.34 -3.97
N ILE A 242 11.11 12.01 -3.52
CA ILE A 242 10.82 11.82 -2.08
C ILE A 242 11.76 10.77 -1.50
N ILE A 243 11.87 9.62 -2.17
CA ILE A 243 12.64 8.47 -1.70
C ILE A 243 14.15 8.76 -1.77
N GLU A 244 14.61 9.47 -2.80
CA GLU A 244 16.01 9.89 -2.96
C GLU A 244 16.54 10.67 -1.76
N HIS A 245 15.69 11.53 -1.19
CA HIS A 245 16.06 12.35 -0.04
C HIS A 245 16.07 11.56 1.28
N ALA A 246 15.54 10.33 1.32
CA ALA A 246 15.64 9.43 2.46
C ALA A 246 16.95 8.63 2.42
N GLN A 247 18.08 9.30 2.62
CA GLN A 247 19.42 8.70 2.44
C GLN A 247 19.73 7.56 3.43
N HIS A 248 19.07 7.54 4.59
CA HIS A 248 19.23 6.53 5.63
C HIS A 248 18.23 5.37 5.50
N LEU A 249 17.48 5.30 4.41
CA LEU A 249 16.41 4.32 4.24
C LEU A 249 16.98 2.90 4.18
N VAL A 250 16.56 2.07 5.13
CA VAL A 250 16.92 0.65 5.26
C VAL A 250 15.83 -0.25 4.67
N THR A 251 14.56 0.10 4.93
CA THR A 251 13.41 -0.68 4.47
C THR A 251 12.43 0.18 3.68
N LEU A 252 12.02 -0.31 2.51
CA LEU A 252 11.04 0.34 1.64
C LEU A 252 9.90 -0.62 1.32
N CYS A 253 8.68 -0.22 1.66
CA CYS A 253 7.46 -0.92 1.26
C CYS A 253 6.61 -0.03 0.35
N ILE A 254 6.38 -0.49 -0.88
CA ILE A 254 5.52 0.19 -1.85
C ILE A 254 4.28 -0.66 -2.08
N ILE A 255 3.12 -0.06 -1.84
CA ILE A 255 1.83 -0.73 -1.97
C ILE A 255 1.03 -0.02 -3.06
N GLY A 256 0.65 -0.75 -4.10
CA GLY A 256 -0.32 -0.26 -5.07
C GLY A 256 -1.74 -0.51 -4.58
N MET A 257 -2.61 0.47 -4.69
CA MET A 257 -4.04 0.30 -4.49
C MET A 257 -4.69 0.47 -5.86
N GLU A 258 -4.84 -0.63 -6.59
CA GLU A 258 -5.72 -0.65 -7.77
C GLU A 258 -7.15 -0.99 -7.35
N HIS A 259 -8.08 -0.50 -8.16
CA HIS A 259 -9.54 -0.62 -8.01
C HIS A 259 -10.11 -2.00 -8.39
N ASP A 260 -9.27 -3.01 -8.68
CA ASP A 260 -9.76 -4.33 -9.09
C ASP A 260 -10.09 -5.20 -7.87
N ASP A 261 -11.39 -5.38 -7.63
CA ASP A 261 -12.03 -6.05 -6.48
C ASP A 261 -11.69 -7.53 -6.24
N ARG A 262 -10.76 -8.13 -7.00
CA ARG A 262 -10.48 -9.57 -6.88
C ARG A 262 -9.00 -9.85 -7.02
N PRO A 263 -8.39 -10.62 -6.09
CA PRO A 263 -7.07 -11.19 -6.32
C PRO A 263 -7.14 -12.02 -7.62
N PRO A 264 -6.46 -11.60 -8.70
CA PRO A 264 -6.47 -12.26 -10.00
C PRO A 264 -5.84 -13.64 -9.91
N ARG A 265 -6.48 -14.59 -10.57
CA ARG A 265 -6.01 -15.97 -10.72
C ARG A 265 -4.96 -16.02 -11.83
N GLY A 266 -3.72 -15.66 -11.51
CA GLY A 266 -2.52 -15.90 -12.32
C GLY A 266 -2.33 -15.04 -13.58
N LEU A 267 -3.38 -14.77 -14.36
CA LEU A 267 -3.30 -14.02 -15.63
C LEU A 267 -4.47 -13.03 -15.77
N LYS A 268 -4.17 -11.73 -15.71
CA LYS A 268 -5.05 -10.63 -16.11
C LYS A 268 -4.87 -10.40 -17.61
N GLN A 269 -5.97 -10.25 -18.36
CA GLN A 269 -5.92 -10.02 -19.81
C GLN A 269 -6.71 -8.77 -20.18
N THR A 270 -6.04 -7.86 -20.87
CA THR A 270 -6.62 -6.65 -21.44
C THR A 270 -6.47 -6.71 -22.95
N ARG A 271 -7.57 -6.55 -23.68
CA ARG A 271 -7.57 -6.51 -25.15
C ARG A 271 -7.54 -5.07 -25.64
N PHE A 272 -6.99 -4.86 -26.83
CA PHE A 272 -6.83 -3.53 -27.41
C PHE A 272 -8.11 -2.68 -27.51
N TYR A 273 -9.28 -3.31 -27.64
CA TYR A 273 -10.57 -2.61 -27.70
C TYR A 273 -11.16 -2.28 -26.32
N GLN A 274 -10.58 -2.80 -25.23
CA GLN A 274 -11.02 -2.54 -23.87
C GLN A 274 -10.35 -1.30 -23.27
N MET A 275 -9.06 -1.10 -23.58
CA MET A 275 -8.26 -0.01 -23.04
C MET A 275 -7.15 0.37 -24.02
N PRO A 276 -6.87 1.67 -24.21
CA PRO A 276 -5.69 2.11 -24.96
C PRO A 276 -4.39 1.60 -24.32
N VAL A 277 -3.41 1.21 -25.14
CA VAL A 277 -2.13 0.68 -24.66
C VAL A 277 -1.38 1.66 -23.75
N ASP A 278 -1.46 2.97 -24.02
CA ASP A 278 -0.76 3.98 -23.23
C ASP A 278 -1.38 4.12 -21.83
N GLU A 279 -2.70 4.01 -21.72
CA GLU A 279 -3.39 3.96 -20.42
C GLU A 279 -3.03 2.70 -19.65
N TRP A 280 -2.98 1.55 -20.32
CA TRP A 280 -2.57 0.29 -19.69
C TRP A 280 -1.11 0.34 -19.21
N ARG A 281 -0.20 0.95 -19.98
CA ARG A 281 1.21 1.16 -19.61
C ARG A 281 1.37 2.18 -18.48
N ALA A 282 0.51 3.19 -18.39
CA ALA A 282 0.55 4.20 -17.32
C ALA A 282 0.36 3.59 -15.92
N ARG A 283 -0.26 2.40 -15.84
CA ARG A 283 -0.41 1.63 -14.59
C ARG A 283 0.85 0.86 -14.19
N VAL A 284 1.98 1.02 -14.86
CA VAL A 284 3.24 0.44 -14.37
C VAL A 284 3.81 1.28 -13.21
N LEU A 285 4.33 0.64 -12.17
CA LEU A 285 5.08 1.34 -11.11
C LEU A 285 6.25 2.12 -11.76
N PRO A 286 6.44 3.42 -11.47
CA PRO A 286 7.47 4.20 -12.13
C PRO A 286 8.87 3.63 -11.84
N PRO A 287 9.78 3.62 -12.82
CA PRO A 287 11.13 3.10 -12.62
C PRO A 287 11.93 3.95 -11.63
N PRO A 288 12.72 3.34 -10.73
CA PRO A 288 13.67 4.09 -9.92
C PRO A 288 14.67 4.82 -10.81
N ARG A 289 15.03 6.03 -10.41
CA ARG A 289 16.05 6.88 -11.06
C ARG A 289 17.15 7.29 -10.07
N ILE A 290 17.26 6.54 -8.98
CA ILE A 290 18.01 6.90 -7.79
C ILE A 290 18.86 5.71 -7.34
N MET A 291 19.87 5.97 -6.54
CA MET A 291 20.62 4.94 -5.82
C MET A 291 20.45 5.19 -4.32
N LEU A 292 20.19 4.13 -3.57
CA LEU A 292 20.08 4.18 -2.11
C LEU A 292 21.20 3.32 -1.53
N GLU A 293 22.06 3.95 -0.73
CA GLU A 293 23.28 3.30 -0.22
C GLU A 293 23.03 2.39 0.98
N ASN A 294 21.84 2.44 1.59
CA ASN A 294 21.52 1.73 2.83
C ASN A 294 20.31 0.81 2.70
N LEU A 295 19.63 0.78 1.55
CA LEU A 295 18.43 -0.01 1.38
C LEU A 295 18.83 -1.49 1.36
N THR A 296 18.31 -2.28 2.32
CA THR A 296 18.57 -3.73 2.41
C THR A 296 17.30 -4.57 2.31
N SER A 297 16.12 -3.96 2.49
CA SER A 297 14.83 -4.67 2.44
C SER A 297 13.82 -3.95 1.55
N LEU A 298 13.31 -4.65 0.54
CA LEU A 298 12.30 -4.15 -0.39
C LEU A 298 11.05 -5.03 -0.33
N GLU A 299 9.89 -4.40 -0.11
CA GLU A 299 8.59 -5.03 -0.22
C GLU A 299 7.74 -4.35 -1.29
N LEU A 300 7.23 -5.15 -2.21
CA LEU A 300 6.29 -4.73 -3.25
C LEU A 300 4.96 -5.48 -3.05
N LYS A 301 3.88 -4.73 -2.82
CA LYS A 301 2.54 -5.30 -2.61
C LYS A 301 1.54 -4.70 -3.58
N ARG A 302 0.74 -5.53 -4.25
CA ARG A 302 -0.38 -5.06 -5.10
C ARG A 302 0.06 -4.08 -6.20
N VAL A 303 1.23 -4.30 -6.80
CA VAL A 303 1.78 -3.43 -7.86
C VAL A 303 1.87 -4.14 -9.20
N GLU A 304 1.71 -3.38 -10.27
CA GLU A 304 2.01 -3.83 -11.63
C GLU A 304 3.39 -3.29 -12.04
N ILE A 305 4.28 -4.16 -12.50
CA ILE A 305 5.67 -3.85 -12.82
C ILE A 305 6.01 -4.32 -14.24
N SER A 306 6.76 -3.53 -15.00
CA SER A 306 7.34 -4.00 -16.27
C SER A 306 8.70 -4.66 -16.03
N PRO A 307 9.18 -5.51 -16.96
CA PRO A 307 10.51 -6.13 -16.85
C PRO A 307 11.62 -5.09 -16.70
N ASP A 308 11.57 -4.03 -17.51
CA ASP A 308 12.54 -2.92 -17.47
C ASP A 308 12.57 -2.21 -16.12
N VAL A 309 11.39 -2.01 -15.50
CA VAL A 309 11.30 -1.39 -14.18
C VAL A 309 11.93 -2.29 -13.15
N PHE A 310 11.63 -3.60 -13.18
CA PHE A 310 12.16 -4.52 -12.18
C PHE A 310 13.66 -4.72 -12.31
N GLN A 311 14.17 -4.76 -13.55
CA GLN A 311 15.60 -4.72 -13.82
C GLN A 311 16.25 -3.46 -13.25
N ARG A 312 15.63 -2.28 -13.37
CA ARG A 312 16.17 -1.06 -12.75
C ARG A 312 16.19 -1.11 -11.23
N PHE A 313 15.20 -1.75 -10.58
CA PHE A 313 15.28 -2.00 -9.14
C PHE A 313 16.48 -2.86 -8.78
N ALA A 314 16.69 -3.94 -9.54
CA ALA A 314 17.82 -4.83 -9.35
C ALA A 314 19.18 -4.15 -9.58
N GLU A 315 19.29 -3.31 -10.60
CA GLU A 315 20.50 -2.53 -10.88
C GLU A 315 20.76 -1.44 -9.83
N ALA A 316 19.72 -0.75 -9.38
CA ALA A 316 19.83 0.36 -8.44
C ALA A 316 20.13 -0.09 -7.00
N PHE A 317 19.53 -1.20 -6.56
CA PHE A 317 19.54 -1.61 -5.15
C PHE A 317 20.08 -3.02 -4.93
N GLY A 318 20.15 -3.85 -5.97
CA GLY A 318 20.37 -5.29 -5.83
C GLY A 318 21.67 -5.67 -5.12
N ALA A 319 22.74 -4.90 -5.29
CA ALA A 319 24.01 -5.14 -4.62
C ALA A 319 23.91 -5.13 -3.08
N LEU A 320 22.95 -4.40 -2.51
CA LEU A 320 22.74 -4.25 -1.07
C LEU A 320 21.54 -5.03 -0.54
N MET A 321 20.68 -5.56 -1.43
CA MET A 321 19.47 -6.26 -1.04
C MET A 321 19.79 -7.54 -0.23
N GLU A 322 19.25 -7.60 0.98
CA GLU A 322 19.26 -8.77 1.86
C GLU A 322 17.87 -9.43 1.93
N GLU A 323 16.80 -8.66 1.79
CA GLU A 323 15.42 -9.14 1.88
C GLU A 323 14.54 -8.60 0.73
N LEU A 324 13.80 -9.49 0.09
CA LEU A 324 12.84 -9.17 -0.98
C LEU A 324 11.50 -9.86 -0.71
N TYR A 325 10.45 -9.05 -0.58
CA TYR A 325 9.08 -9.52 -0.37
C TYR A 325 8.20 -9.07 -1.53
N LEU A 326 7.58 -10.03 -2.22
CA LEU A 326 6.64 -9.78 -3.30
C LEU A 326 5.26 -10.33 -2.91
N ASN A 327 4.22 -9.53 -3.05
CA ASN A 327 2.85 -9.96 -2.75
C ASN A 327 1.87 -9.36 -3.76
N GLU A 328 1.16 -10.20 -4.52
CA GLU A 328 0.22 -9.74 -5.55
C GLU A 328 0.88 -8.80 -6.57
N VAL A 329 2.03 -9.22 -7.10
CA VAL A 329 2.81 -8.45 -8.09
C VAL A 329 2.55 -8.98 -9.50
N TYR A 330 2.15 -8.09 -10.42
CA TYR A 330 1.88 -8.42 -11.82
C TYR A 330 3.04 -8.02 -12.71
N LEU A 331 3.56 -8.98 -13.47
CA LEU A 331 4.51 -8.68 -14.55
C LEU A 331 3.73 -8.28 -15.79
N LYS A 332 3.89 -7.03 -16.20
CA LYS A 332 3.26 -6.47 -17.41
C LYS A 332 3.95 -6.97 -18.66
N THR A 333 3.18 -7.42 -19.63
CA THR A 333 3.67 -7.81 -20.95
C THR A 333 2.64 -7.56 -22.04
N GLU A 334 3.12 -7.24 -23.23
CA GLU A 334 2.30 -7.21 -24.46
C GLU A 334 2.41 -8.55 -25.21
N GLN A 335 1.44 -8.80 -26.08
CA GLN A 335 1.47 -9.85 -27.08
C GLN A 335 1.02 -9.25 -28.41
N SER A 336 1.90 -9.33 -29.41
CA SER A 336 1.66 -8.91 -30.78
C SER A 336 2.26 -9.93 -31.75
N ARG A 337 1.95 -9.82 -33.05
CA ARG A 337 2.54 -10.71 -34.06
C ARG A 337 4.04 -10.50 -34.21
N ASP A 338 4.48 -9.26 -34.05
CA ASP A 338 5.89 -8.86 -34.25
C ASP A 338 6.71 -8.91 -32.95
N TRP A 339 6.05 -9.03 -31.79
CA TRP A 339 6.71 -9.05 -30.49
C TRP A 339 5.99 -9.96 -29.50
N ASN A 340 6.75 -10.91 -28.93
CA ASN A 340 6.27 -11.82 -27.90
C ASN A 340 5.01 -12.62 -28.29
N GLU A 341 4.90 -13.03 -29.56
CA GLU A 341 3.73 -13.73 -30.11
C GLU A 341 3.27 -14.93 -29.26
N ASN A 342 4.22 -15.67 -28.67
CA ASN A 342 3.95 -16.87 -27.87
C ASN A 342 3.97 -16.60 -26.36
N SER A 343 4.14 -15.35 -25.91
CA SER A 343 4.24 -14.98 -24.49
C SER A 343 5.40 -15.67 -23.73
N LYS A 344 6.55 -15.84 -24.40
CA LYS A 344 7.77 -16.48 -23.86
C LYS A 344 8.95 -15.52 -23.66
N LYS A 345 8.87 -14.29 -24.20
CA LYS A 345 9.94 -13.30 -24.04
C LYS A 345 10.00 -12.73 -22.62
N VAL A 346 8.85 -12.51 -22.00
CA VAL A 346 8.75 -11.93 -20.66
C VAL A 346 8.21 -12.97 -19.70
N LEU A 347 9.03 -13.43 -18.76
CA LEU A 347 8.69 -14.51 -17.83
C LEU A 347 9.16 -14.22 -16.39
N TRP A 348 8.43 -14.70 -15.40
CA TRP A 348 8.81 -14.62 -13.99
C TRP A 348 9.99 -15.55 -13.68
N VAL A 349 9.94 -16.81 -14.12
CA VAL A 349 10.95 -17.84 -13.87
C VAL A 349 11.76 -18.13 -15.13
N GLY A 350 11.07 -18.33 -16.27
CA GLY A 350 11.70 -18.70 -17.54
C GLY A 350 11.40 -20.13 -17.99
N ILE A 351 12.05 -20.55 -19.07
CA ILE A 351 11.89 -21.90 -19.64
C ILE A 351 13.03 -22.79 -19.16
N ALA A 352 12.69 -23.97 -18.64
CA ALA A 352 13.66 -24.94 -18.14
C ALA A 352 14.64 -25.40 -19.23
N ASN A 353 15.92 -25.49 -18.86
CA ASN A 353 17.05 -25.94 -19.69
C ASN A 353 17.25 -25.14 -20.99
N GLN A 354 16.64 -23.94 -21.07
CA GLN A 354 16.80 -23.02 -22.18
C GLN A 354 17.49 -21.76 -21.67
N ARG A 355 18.40 -21.21 -22.47
CA ARG A 355 19.01 -19.92 -22.19
C ARG A 355 18.11 -18.82 -22.77
N PRO A 356 17.78 -17.76 -22.00
CA PRO A 356 17.07 -16.62 -22.55
C PRO A 356 17.87 -15.98 -23.69
N GLU A 357 17.18 -15.56 -24.75
CA GLU A 357 17.78 -14.78 -25.85
C GLU A 357 18.08 -13.34 -25.39
N GLU A 358 18.76 -12.54 -26.22
CA GLU A 358 19.16 -11.16 -25.88
C GLU A 358 17.94 -10.25 -25.58
N ASP A 359 16.82 -10.49 -26.27
CA ASP A 359 15.57 -9.75 -26.09
C ASP A 359 14.65 -10.35 -25.00
N ASP A 360 15.03 -11.48 -24.39
CA ASP A 360 14.21 -12.14 -23.38
C ASP A 360 14.47 -11.53 -22.00
N SER A 361 13.39 -11.34 -21.24
CA SER A 361 13.41 -10.81 -19.87
C SER A 361 12.82 -11.84 -18.91
N TRP A 362 13.70 -12.69 -18.35
CA TRP A 362 13.31 -13.71 -17.38
C TRP A 362 13.78 -13.33 -15.97
N MET A 363 12.83 -13.02 -15.09
CA MET A 363 13.10 -12.26 -13.85
C MET A 363 13.91 -13.04 -12.81
N ALA A 364 13.60 -14.31 -12.56
CA ALA A 364 14.17 -15.05 -11.43
C ALA A 364 15.70 -15.14 -11.51
N MET A 365 16.26 -15.42 -12.69
CA MET A 365 17.70 -15.51 -12.84
C MET A 365 18.39 -14.16 -12.96
N MET A 366 17.72 -13.17 -13.56
CA MET A 366 18.18 -11.79 -13.52
C MET A 366 18.36 -11.30 -12.07
N LEU A 367 17.40 -11.56 -11.20
CA LEU A 367 17.49 -11.18 -9.78
C LEU A 367 18.60 -11.91 -9.04
N ARG A 368 18.76 -13.23 -9.25
CA ARG A 368 19.84 -13.97 -8.60
C ARG A 368 21.23 -13.46 -9.00
N CYS A 369 21.40 -13.05 -10.26
CA CYS A 369 22.65 -12.46 -10.72
C CYS A 369 22.92 -11.08 -10.10
N THR A 370 21.86 -10.29 -9.91
CA THR A 370 21.97 -8.87 -9.50
C THR A 370 21.86 -8.66 -7.99
N MET A 371 21.36 -9.66 -7.24
CA MET A 371 21.16 -9.61 -5.79
C MET A 371 21.98 -10.69 -5.07
N PRO A 372 23.33 -10.62 -5.10
CA PRO A 372 24.19 -11.69 -4.56
C PRO A 372 24.14 -11.81 -3.02
N ASN A 373 23.66 -10.77 -2.33
CA ASN A 373 23.55 -10.71 -0.87
C ASN A 373 22.16 -11.10 -0.35
N LEU A 374 21.25 -11.53 -1.24
CA LEU A 374 19.88 -11.85 -0.87
C LEU A 374 19.81 -13.08 0.03
N ARG A 375 19.28 -12.90 1.24
CA ARG A 375 19.13 -13.94 2.27
C ARG A 375 17.69 -14.40 2.42
N ILE A 376 16.74 -13.50 2.18
CA ILE A 376 15.32 -13.78 2.25
C ILE A 376 14.69 -13.31 0.94
N CYS A 377 14.07 -14.24 0.22
CA CYS A 377 13.12 -13.93 -0.84
C CYS A 377 11.82 -14.64 -0.54
N ARG A 378 10.72 -13.89 -0.49
CA ARG A 378 9.38 -14.47 -0.38
C ARG A 378 8.49 -13.86 -1.45
N ALA A 379 7.63 -14.69 -2.01
CA ALA A 379 6.66 -14.29 -3.00
C ALA A 379 5.31 -14.97 -2.74
N SER A 380 4.24 -14.19 -2.83
CA SER A 380 2.85 -14.65 -2.83
C SER A 380 2.14 -14.06 -4.03
N PHE A 381 1.31 -14.88 -4.69
CA PHE A 381 0.42 -14.43 -5.77
C PHE A 381 1.14 -13.65 -6.90
N LEU A 382 2.27 -14.18 -7.39
CA LEU A 382 2.88 -13.65 -8.62
C LEU A 382 1.98 -13.98 -9.82
N ALA A 383 1.78 -13.00 -10.70
CA ALA A 383 0.87 -13.10 -11.82
C ALA A 383 1.35 -12.28 -13.02
N TYR A 384 0.66 -12.42 -14.15
CA TYR A 384 0.88 -11.63 -15.35
C TYR A 384 -0.29 -10.66 -15.57
N ASP A 385 0.02 -9.47 -16.06
CA ASP A 385 -0.96 -8.58 -16.70
C ASP A 385 -0.57 -8.51 -18.19
N LEU A 386 -1.44 -9.07 -19.04
CA LEU A 386 -1.19 -9.26 -20.46
C LEU A 386 -2.07 -8.31 -21.29
N TYR A 387 -1.43 -7.51 -22.14
CA TYR A 387 -2.11 -6.73 -23.17
C TYR A 387 -2.07 -7.43 -24.53
N ILE A 388 -3.23 -7.79 -25.06
CA ILE A 388 -3.38 -8.51 -26.34
C ILE A 388 -3.73 -7.51 -27.44
N ARG A 389 -2.83 -7.39 -28.44
CA ARG A 389 -3.05 -6.56 -29.62
C ARG A 389 -4.01 -7.23 -30.62
N GLU A 390 -4.56 -6.43 -31.54
CA GLU A 390 -5.56 -6.87 -32.52
C GLU A 390 -5.07 -7.99 -33.46
N ASP A 391 -3.77 -8.04 -33.70
CA ASP A 391 -3.11 -8.86 -34.70
C ASP A 391 -2.77 -10.29 -34.24
N VAL A 392 -3.22 -10.69 -33.04
CA VAL A 392 -2.84 -11.96 -32.41
C VAL A 392 -4.02 -12.92 -32.25
N ASN A 393 -3.82 -14.16 -32.67
CA ASN A 393 -4.75 -15.28 -32.46
C ASN A 393 -4.12 -16.45 -31.69
N THR A 394 -2.88 -16.33 -31.22
CA THR A 394 -2.17 -17.39 -30.48
C THR A 394 -2.56 -17.38 -29.00
N THR A 395 -2.59 -18.57 -28.40
CA THR A 395 -2.82 -18.71 -26.96
C THR A 395 -1.50 -18.41 -26.22
N PRO A 396 -1.50 -17.58 -25.16
CA PRO A 396 -0.28 -17.25 -24.43
C PRO A 396 0.30 -18.48 -23.71
N GLU A 397 1.60 -18.74 -23.88
CA GLU A 397 2.33 -19.87 -23.28
C GLU A 397 3.34 -19.41 -22.21
N PHE A 398 2.83 -18.75 -21.17
CA PHE A 398 3.64 -18.36 -20.00
C PHE A 398 4.19 -19.58 -19.23
N ASP A 399 5.14 -19.32 -18.34
CA ASP A 399 5.77 -20.30 -17.44
C ASP A 399 4.89 -20.73 -16.25
N LEU A 400 3.56 -20.77 -16.40
CA LEU A 400 2.61 -21.09 -15.33
C LEU A 400 2.61 -22.56 -14.92
N VAL A 401 3.00 -23.45 -15.84
CA VAL A 401 3.06 -24.91 -15.61
C VAL A 401 4.38 -25.29 -14.96
N ASP A 402 4.34 -26.10 -13.91
CA ASP A 402 5.53 -26.66 -13.27
C ASP A 402 6.18 -27.73 -14.16
N PRO A 403 7.40 -27.52 -14.70
CA PRO A 403 8.06 -28.50 -15.57
C PRO A 403 8.41 -29.80 -14.85
N CYS A 404 8.44 -29.79 -13.51
CA CYS A 404 8.74 -30.96 -12.69
C CYS A 404 7.49 -31.80 -12.38
N GLY A 405 6.29 -31.34 -12.77
CA GLY A 405 5.03 -32.04 -12.53
C GLY A 405 4.59 -32.12 -11.06
N LEU A 406 5.21 -31.32 -10.16
CA LEU A 406 4.90 -31.30 -8.73
C LEU A 406 3.81 -30.29 -8.35
N ALA A 407 3.22 -29.61 -9.34
CA ALA A 407 2.21 -28.57 -9.17
C ALA A 407 2.65 -27.42 -8.23
N ARG A 408 3.95 -27.10 -8.20
CA ARG A 408 4.47 -25.93 -7.45
C ARG A 408 3.89 -24.64 -8.05
N SER A 409 3.51 -23.71 -7.20
CA SER A 409 3.02 -22.39 -7.63
C SER A 409 4.11 -21.61 -8.36
N LEU A 410 3.71 -20.62 -9.17
CA LEU A 410 4.65 -19.71 -9.82
C LEU A 410 5.56 -19.03 -8.79
N SER A 411 4.98 -18.53 -7.70
CA SER A 411 5.71 -17.91 -6.59
C SER A 411 6.73 -18.84 -5.92
N GLN A 412 6.37 -20.11 -5.67
CA GLN A 412 7.31 -21.08 -5.11
C GLN A 412 8.48 -21.32 -6.06
N ARG A 413 8.22 -21.56 -7.35
CA ARG A 413 9.28 -21.78 -8.35
C ARG A 413 10.19 -20.57 -8.50
N PHE A 414 9.61 -19.37 -8.53
CA PHE A 414 10.36 -18.12 -8.54
C PHE A 414 11.31 -18.02 -7.35
N VAL A 415 10.81 -18.20 -6.12
CA VAL A 415 11.66 -18.13 -4.90
C VAL A 415 12.74 -19.19 -4.92
N GLU A 416 12.42 -20.43 -5.28
CA GLU A 416 13.41 -21.51 -5.36
C GLU A 416 14.53 -21.17 -6.36
N VAL A 417 14.21 -20.59 -7.52
CA VAL A 417 15.23 -20.17 -8.50
C VAL A 417 16.05 -18.98 -8.03
N VAL A 418 15.41 -17.93 -7.51
CA VAL A 418 16.09 -16.72 -7.01
C VAL A 418 17.04 -17.07 -5.86
N MET A 419 16.60 -17.90 -4.91
CA MET A 419 17.41 -18.32 -3.77
C MET A 419 18.45 -19.41 -4.10
N GLY A 420 18.50 -19.87 -5.35
CA GLY A 420 19.45 -20.90 -5.78
C GLY A 420 19.20 -22.27 -5.16
N ILE A 421 17.95 -22.67 -5.02
CA ILE A 421 17.56 -24.00 -4.55
C ILE A 421 17.55 -24.96 -5.75
N CYS A 422 18.16 -26.14 -5.58
CA CYS A 422 18.16 -27.20 -6.59
C CYS A 422 16.74 -27.55 -7.04
N GLN A 423 16.51 -27.55 -8.35
CA GLN A 423 15.20 -27.89 -8.88
C GLN A 423 15.00 -29.41 -8.90
N PRO A 424 13.78 -29.91 -8.60
CA PRO A 424 13.45 -31.30 -8.82
C PRO A 424 13.62 -31.69 -10.30
N PRO A 425 13.94 -32.95 -10.61
CA PRO A 425 13.96 -33.40 -11.99
C PRO A 425 12.55 -33.37 -12.59
N THR A 426 12.47 -33.45 -13.92
CA THR A 426 11.21 -33.68 -14.62
C THR A 426 10.57 -35.01 -14.21
N PRO A 427 9.28 -35.26 -14.53
CA PRO A 427 8.67 -36.57 -14.32
C PRO A 427 9.39 -37.73 -15.04
N SER A 428 10.18 -37.43 -16.08
CA SER A 428 11.01 -38.41 -16.79
C SER A 428 12.39 -38.62 -16.15
N GLY A 429 12.74 -37.88 -15.10
CA GLY A 429 14.02 -37.98 -14.40
C GLY A 429 15.13 -37.08 -14.94
N GLU A 430 14.83 -36.21 -15.91
CA GLU A 430 15.81 -35.28 -16.48
C GLU A 430 16.07 -34.10 -15.53
N PRO A 431 17.31 -33.59 -15.43
CA PRO A 431 17.60 -32.41 -14.62
C PRO A 431 16.85 -31.18 -15.16
N VAL A 432 16.49 -30.28 -14.25
CA VAL A 432 15.86 -29.00 -14.56
C VAL A 432 16.78 -27.90 -14.06
N GLU A 433 17.23 -27.06 -14.98
CA GLU A 433 18.08 -25.90 -14.68
C GLU A 433 17.49 -24.65 -15.32
N TYR A 434 17.66 -23.51 -14.66
CA TYR A 434 17.29 -22.20 -15.20
C TYR A 434 18.56 -21.41 -15.44
N LEU A 435 18.85 -21.15 -16.72
CA LEU A 435 20.12 -20.59 -17.16
C LEU A 435 20.09 -19.05 -17.06
N PRO A 436 21.19 -18.40 -16.64
CA PRO A 436 21.31 -16.95 -16.76
C PRO A 436 21.37 -16.55 -18.23
N GLN A 437 20.98 -15.31 -18.55
CA GLN A 437 21.09 -14.79 -19.92
C GLN A 437 22.54 -14.79 -20.39
N ASP A 438 23.47 -14.33 -19.54
CA ASP A 438 24.90 -14.31 -19.83
C ASP A 438 25.60 -15.58 -19.33
N SER A 439 26.27 -16.29 -20.25
CA SER A 439 27.10 -17.47 -19.96
C SER A 439 28.20 -17.24 -18.92
N ARG A 440 28.65 -15.99 -18.71
CA ARG A 440 29.64 -15.66 -17.66
C ARG A 440 29.11 -15.93 -16.26
N GLU A 441 27.79 -15.93 -16.08
CA GLU A 441 27.12 -16.18 -14.80
C GLU A 441 26.80 -17.66 -14.56
N ASP A 442 27.23 -18.57 -15.44
CA ASP A 442 26.94 -20.01 -15.33
C ASP A 442 27.51 -20.64 -14.03
N TYR A 443 28.46 -19.99 -13.36
CA TYR A 443 28.94 -20.42 -12.04
C TYR A 443 27.81 -20.48 -10.99
N LEU A 444 26.71 -19.73 -11.18
CA LEU A 444 25.52 -19.77 -10.32
C LEU A 444 24.79 -21.12 -10.39
N LEU A 445 24.89 -21.86 -11.49
CA LEU A 445 24.33 -23.21 -11.62
C LEU A 445 25.01 -24.20 -10.66
N HIS A 446 26.27 -23.93 -10.31
CA HIS A 446 27.04 -24.72 -9.35
C HIS A 446 26.94 -24.20 -7.91
N ARG A 447 26.45 -22.98 -7.69
CA ARG A 447 26.23 -22.37 -6.36
C ARG A 447 24.80 -22.56 -5.89
N VAL A 448 24.33 -23.80 -5.92
CA VAL A 448 22.97 -24.17 -5.51
C VAL A 448 22.96 -24.84 -4.13
N THR A 449 21.83 -24.72 -3.44
CA THR A 449 21.57 -25.38 -2.15
C THR A 449 20.60 -26.54 -2.35
N ASP A 450 20.84 -27.62 -1.63
CA ASP A 450 19.95 -28.78 -1.69
C ASP A 450 18.54 -28.42 -1.26
N ARG A 451 17.56 -28.88 -2.04
CA ARG A 451 16.15 -28.67 -1.73
C ARG A 451 15.79 -29.46 -0.48
N PRO A 452 15.20 -28.82 0.55
CA PRO A 452 14.77 -29.54 1.74
C PRO A 452 13.68 -30.56 1.37
N GLY A 453 13.68 -31.70 2.06
CA GLY A 453 12.72 -32.78 1.78
C GLY A 453 11.25 -32.36 1.95
N VAL A 454 10.99 -31.38 2.82
CA VAL A 454 9.68 -30.72 2.97
C VAL A 454 9.90 -29.22 2.87
N VAL A 455 9.28 -28.58 1.87
CA VAL A 455 9.23 -27.12 1.74
C VAL A 455 7.97 -26.63 2.45
N ARG A 456 8.12 -25.83 3.50
CA ARG A 456 6.98 -25.25 4.22
C ARG A 456 6.48 -24.02 3.45
N VAL A 457 5.21 -23.69 3.62
CA VAL A 457 4.60 -22.50 2.99
C VAL A 457 5.37 -21.24 3.38
N THR A 458 5.79 -21.11 4.64
CA THR A 458 6.63 -20.01 5.16
C THR A 458 8.00 -19.86 4.49
N ASP A 459 8.50 -20.89 3.80
CA ASP A 459 9.81 -20.87 3.17
C ASP A 459 9.78 -20.15 1.80
N TYR A 460 8.60 -19.95 1.22
CA TYR A 460 8.44 -19.23 -0.05
C TYR A 460 7.33 -18.17 -0.04
N ASP A 461 6.26 -18.36 0.73
CA ASP A 461 5.09 -17.48 0.74
C ASP A 461 5.30 -16.27 1.67
N THR A 462 5.12 -15.06 1.14
CA THR A 462 5.29 -13.79 1.85
C THR A 462 4.31 -13.65 3.00
N ASN A 463 3.02 -13.92 2.76
CA ASN A 463 1.96 -13.73 3.75
C ASN A 463 2.14 -14.70 4.93
N ALA A 464 2.42 -15.97 4.65
CA ALA A 464 2.69 -16.96 5.69
C ALA A 464 3.97 -16.65 6.46
N TYR A 465 5.04 -16.21 5.79
CA TYR A 465 6.30 -15.84 6.43
C TYR A 465 6.13 -14.64 7.38
N GLN A 466 5.52 -13.55 6.91
CA GLN A 466 5.29 -12.33 7.70
C GLN A 466 4.24 -12.51 8.82
N THR A 467 3.41 -13.57 8.74
CA THR A 467 2.55 -13.96 9.87
C THR A 467 3.34 -14.71 10.94
N ALA A 468 4.33 -15.50 10.53
CA ALA A 468 5.14 -16.33 11.43
C ALA A 468 6.33 -15.60 12.06
N VAL A 469 6.81 -14.53 11.43
CA VAL A 469 7.98 -13.74 11.81
C VAL A 469 7.59 -12.27 11.95
N GLU A 470 8.22 -11.53 12.85
CA GLU A 470 8.03 -10.09 12.95
C GLU A 470 8.38 -9.40 11.63
N ASN A 471 7.39 -8.77 11.02
CA ASN A 471 7.51 -8.09 9.74
C ASN A 471 8.24 -6.74 9.92
N THR A 472 9.44 -6.64 9.35
CA THR A 472 10.34 -5.48 9.44
C THR A 472 10.03 -4.37 8.42
N THR A 473 9.08 -4.60 7.50
CA THR A 473 8.67 -3.70 6.42
C THR A 473 7.23 -3.20 6.62
N SER A 474 6.21 -3.83 6.03
CA SER A 474 4.79 -3.41 6.15
C SER A 474 4.19 -3.60 7.55
N GLY A 475 4.91 -4.24 8.48
CA GLY A 475 4.49 -4.40 9.88
C GLY A 475 4.08 -3.09 10.57
N TRP A 476 4.71 -1.97 10.18
CA TRP A 476 4.38 -0.63 10.68
C TRP A 476 2.96 -0.16 10.36
N GLN A 477 2.33 -0.67 9.29
CA GLN A 477 0.91 -0.39 8.99
C GLN A 477 0.01 -1.05 10.03
N LYS A 478 0.31 -2.29 10.41
CA LYS A 478 -0.46 -3.04 11.40
C LYS A 478 -0.26 -2.49 12.80
N SER A 479 0.96 -2.12 13.18
CA SER A 479 1.28 -1.54 14.49
C SER A 479 2.43 -0.54 14.37
N ILE A 480 2.15 0.74 14.65
CA ILE A 480 3.17 1.80 14.55
C ILE A 480 4.08 1.85 15.78
N ASP A 481 3.74 1.15 16.87
CA ASP A 481 4.55 1.05 18.09
C ASP A 481 5.05 -0.37 18.39
N GLY A 482 4.69 -1.35 17.57
CA GLY A 482 5.00 -2.77 17.77
C GLY A 482 4.26 -3.42 18.94
N VAL A 483 3.31 -2.72 19.56
CA VAL A 483 2.61 -3.17 20.77
C VAL A 483 1.13 -3.35 20.49
N PHE A 484 0.46 -2.29 20.03
CA PHE A 484 -0.98 -2.31 19.77
C PHE A 484 -1.25 -2.23 18.28
N THR A 485 -2.29 -2.93 17.83
CA THR A 485 -2.76 -2.82 16.45
C THR A 485 -3.33 -1.43 16.22
N ASN A 486 -2.96 -0.83 15.09
CA ASN A 486 -3.49 0.42 14.61
C ASN A 486 -4.89 0.17 13.99
N CYS A 487 -5.92 0.07 14.80
CA CYS A 487 -7.28 -0.20 14.33
C CYS A 487 -8.25 0.88 14.79
N ASN A 488 -8.91 1.53 13.82
CA ASN A 488 -10.02 2.43 14.07
C ASN A 488 -11.30 1.92 13.39
N PRO A 489 -12.05 1.02 14.05
CA PRO A 489 -13.25 0.43 13.45
C PRO A 489 -14.32 1.50 13.16
N ASN A 490 -14.37 2.59 13.93
CA ASN A 490 -15.35 3.64 13.73
C ASN A 490 -15.13 4.38 12.40
N THR A 491 -13.88 4.66 12.01
CA THR A 491 -13.57 5.26 10.71
C THR A 491 -14.03 4.36 9.56
N LEU A 492 -13.78 3.05 9.69
CA LEU A 492 -14.17 2.08 8.66
C LEU A 492 -15.68 1.96 8.54
N ASP A 493 -16.39 1.83 9.67
CA ASP A 493 -17.86 1.79 9.70
C ASP A 493 -18.46 3.06 9.07
N GLU A 494 -17.87 4.22 9.34
CA GLU A 494 -18.31 5.49 8.78
C GLU A 494 -18.06 5.57 7.27
N LEU A 495 -16.89 5.11 6.80
CA LEU A 495 -16.59 5.00 5.38
C LEU A 495 -17.54 4.04 4.67
N HIS A 496 -17.83 2.87 5.27
CA HIS A 496 -18.78 1.89 4.76
C HIS A 496 -20.17 2.53 4.63
N TYR A 497 -20.61 3.25 5.65
CA TYR A 497 -21.88 3.96 5.63
C TYR A 497 -21.96 4.99 4.49
N ILE A 498 -20.92 5.81 4.31
CA ILE A 498 -20.88 6.82 3.23
C ILE A 498 -20.91 6.13 1.86
N ALA A 499 -20.09 5.10 1.66
CA ALA A 499 -20.00 4.36 0.42
C ALA A 499 -21.33 3.66 0.07
N GLU A 500 -21.90 2.91 1.01
CA GLU A 500 -23.17 2.20 0.81
C GLU A 500 -24.31 3.18 0.47
N THR A 501 -24.37 4.32 1.15
CA THR A 501 -25.37 5.36 0.87
C THR A 501 -25.18 5.93 -0.55
N ALA A 502 -23.94 6.16 -0.99
CA ALA A 502 -23.64 6.58 -2.35
C ALA A 502 -24.03 5.49 -3.39
N CYS A 503 -23.78 4.20 -3.11
CA CYS A 503 -24.21 3.08 -3.96
C CYS A 503 -25.73 3.07 -4.15
N GLN A 504 -26.48 3.23 -3.05
CA GLN A 504 -27.94 3.26 -3.09
C GLN A 504 -28.45 4.41 -3.97
N GLY A 505 -27.83 5.59 -3.89
CA GLY A 505 -28.10 6.71 -4.77
C GLY A 505 -27.85 6.39 -6.25
N MET A 506 -26.73 5.74 -6.56
CA MET A 506 -26.37 5.32 -7.93
C MET A 506 -27.37 4.29 -8.49
N ASN A 507 -27.72 3.29 -7.69
CA ASN A 507 -28.69 2.25 -8.07
C ASN A 507 -30.06 2.86 -8.39
N GLU A 508 -30.49 3.88 -7.64
CA GLU A 508 -31.74 4.60 -7.90
C GLU A 508 -31.69 5.40 -9.21
N ILE A 509 -30.55 6.02 -9.54
CA ILE A 509 -30.36 6.67 -10.86
C ILE A 509 -30.48 5.65 -11.98
N HIS A 510 -29.82 4.50 -11.86
CA HIS A 510 -29.89 3.43 -12.85
C HIS A 510 -31.31 2.88 -13.00
N ARG A 511 -32.03 2.67 -11.90
CA ARG A 511 -33.44 2.24 -11.92
C ARG A 511 -34.33 3.23 -12.69
N ARG A 512 -34.26 4.53 -12.36
CA ARG A 512 -35.04 5.58 -13.05
C ARG A 512 -34.69 5.70 -14.52
N ARG A 513 -33.40 5.55 -14.87
CA ARG A 513 -32.97 5.52 -16.28
C ARG A 513 -33.57 4.33 -17.01
N ASN A 514 -33.54 3.15 -16.42
CA ASN A 514 -34.11 1.94 -17.03
C ASN A 514 -35.64 2.04 -17.18
N GLU A 515 -36.33 2.64 -16.21
CA GLU A 515 -37.77 2.92 -16.30
C GLU A 515 -38.12 3.93 -17.39
N TRP A 516 -37.31 4.98 -17.56
CA TRP A 516 -37.45 5.90 -18.68
C TRP A 516 -37.15 5.22 -20.02
N THR A 517 -36.08 4.41 -20.10
CA THR A 517 -35.70 3.71 -21.34
C THR A 517 -36.73 2.66 -21.74
N ALA A 518 -37.33 1.96 -20.77
CA ALA A 518 -38.45 1.04 -20.98
C ALA A 518 -39.76 1.76 -21.36
N GLY A 519 -39.99 2.97 -20.83
CA GLY A 519 -41.12 3.84 -21.21
C GLY A 519 -40.96 4.53 -22.58
N ASN A 520 -39.72 4.70 -23.06
CA ASN A 520 -39.38 5.35 -24.34
C ASN A 520 -38.90 4.35 -25.42
N SER A 521 -38.97 3.04 -25.20
CA SER A 521 -38.66 2.00 -26.19
C SER A 521 -39.73 1.86 -27.30
N LEU A 522 -40.21 3.01 -27.79
CA LEU A 522 -40.83 3.18 -29.10
C LEU A 522 -40.10 4.26 -29.93
N ALA A 523 -39.02 4.87 -29.42
CA ALA A 523 -38.18 5.78 -30.20
C ALA A 523 -36.73 5.85 -29.68
N ASN A 524 -35.83 5.35 -30.53
CA ASN A 524 -34.37 5.57 -30.58
C ASN A 524 -33.45 4.68 -29.73
N GLU A 525 -33.01 3.60 -30.39
CA GLU A 525 -31.65 3.06 -30.27
C GLU A 525 -30.59 4.15 -30.59
N TYR A 526 -29.37 3.94 -30.09
CA TYR A 526 -28.14 4.77 -30.19
C TYR A 526 -27.92 5.78 -29.05
N THR A 527 -27.37 5.32 -27.91
CA THR A 527 -26.41 6.05 -27.02
C THR A 527 -25.98 5.16 -25.83
N HIS A 528 -25.19 4.11 -26.09
CA HIS A 528 -24.75 3.15 -25.04
C HIS A 528 -23.29 3.32 -24.55
N ASN A 529 -22.46 4.23 -25.06
CA ASN A 529 -21.01 4.18 -24.78
C ASN A 529 -20.42 5.34 -23.96
N LEU A 530 -21.07 5.81 -22.89
CA LEU A 530 -20.52 6.94 -22.10
C LEU A 530 -20.60 6.81 -20.57
N LEU A 531 -21.07 5.69 -19.99
CA LEU A 531 -21.34 5.60 -18.54
C LEU A 531 -20.95 4.27 -17.86
N THR A 532 -20.11 3.43 -18.46
CA THR A 532 -19.58 2.21 -17.83
C THR A 532 -18.32 2.47 -17.00
N GLY A 533 -18.33 3.52 -16.17
CA GLY A 533 -17.18 3.91 -15.35
C GLY A 533 -17.57 4.53 -14.02
N VAL A 534 -18.68 4.09 -13.43
CA VAL A 534 -18.94 4.35 -12.00
C VAL A 534 -18.71 3.02 -11.29
N ASP A 535 -17.53 2.88 -10.71
CA ASP A 535 -17.17 1.77 -9.85
C ASP A 535 -18.12 1.75 -8.65
N ASP A 536 -18.54 0.56 -8.24
CA ASP A 536 -19.42 0.34 -7.10
C ASP A 536 -18.72 0.76 -5.78
N PRO A 537 -19.18 1.82 -5.08
CA PRO A 537 -18.50 2.30 -3.88
C PRO A 537 -18.34 1.27 -2.75
N SER A 538 -19.21 0.24 -2.66
CA SER A 538 -19.17 -0.77 -1.60
C SER A 538 -17.99 -1.75 -1.73
N ALA A 539 -17.46 -1.95 -2.94
CA ALA A 539 -16.36 -2.88 -3.18
C ALA A 539 -14.99 -2.27 -2.82
N GLN A 540 -14.88 -0.94 -2.83
CA GLN A 540 -13.66 -0.19 -2.49
C GLN A 540 -13.24 -0.30 -1.01
N LEU A 541 -14.12 -0.83 -0.15
CA LEU A 541 -13.99 -0.79 1.31
C LEU A 541 -13.68 -2.14 1.97
N GLU A 542 -13.88 -3.26 1.27
CA GLU A 542 -13.43 -4.60 1.72
C GLU A 542 -11.89 -4.70 1.87
N PHE A 543 -11.14 -3.81 1.20
CA PHE A 543 -9.68 -3.71 1.28
C PHE A 543 -9.16 -3.35 2.68
N LEU A 544 -9.95 -2.65 3.50
CA LEU A 544 -9.53 -2.15 4.81
C LEU A 544 -9.79 -3.15 5.95
N THR A 545 -10.49 -4.25 5.68
CA THR A 545 -10.91 -5.24 6.68
C THR A 545 -10.16 -6.57 6.61
N GLU A 546 -9.31 -6.80 5.60
CA GLU A 546 -8.60 -8.09 5.39
C GLU A 546 -7.51 -8.45 6.42
N ASP A 547 -7.20 -7.59 7.38
CA ASP A 547 -6.20 -7.87 8.43
C ASP A 547 -6.77 -8.51 9.71
N GLN A 548 -8.05 -8.94 9.72
CA GLN A 548 -8.54 -9.77 10.82
C GLN A 548 -8.05 -11.21 10.67
N PRO A 549 -7.30 -11.77 11.64
CA PRO A 549 -7.08 -13.20 11.66
C PRO A 549 -8.44 -13.88 11.77
N SER A 550 -8.76 -14.73 10.80
CA SER A 550 -9.87 -15.66 10.87
C SER A 550 -9.85 -16.36 12.23
N ASN A 551 -10.78 -15.98 13.11
CA ASN A 551 -11.02 -16.68 14.37
C ASN A 551 -11.76 -17.98 14.04
N ASP A 552 -11.02 -18.99 13.60
CA ASP A 552 -11.53 -20.36 13.57
C ASP A 552 -11.36 -20.98 14.95
N ARG A 553 -12.50 -21.22 15.60
CA ARG A 553 -12.70 -22.28 16.58
C ARG A 553 -13.40 -23.45 15.91
#